data_AF-A0A9D6LXP7-F1
#
_entry.id   AF-A0A9D6LXP7-F1
#
_cell.length_a   1.000
_cell.length_b   1.000
_cell.length_c   1.000
_cell.angle_alpha   90.00
_cell.angle_beta   90.00
_cell.angle_gamma   90.00
#
_symmetry.space_group_name_H-M   'P 1'
#
loop_
_entity.id
_entity.type
_entity.pdbx_description
1 polymer ?
#
loop_
_entity_poly.entity_id
_entity_poly.type
_entity_poly.pdbx_seq_one_letter_code
_entity_poly.pdbx_strand_id
1 'polypeptide(L)'
;MFRDLAPDYIERVDVIGNKAFIEFVEQLEKEEDIALDTFQVGKDKLVIVTIAPDPNKMDKDIALPTLSPILVRKKTLAEEIAALDIFAMSCPPFPRKAEDAAAKTFRYEGYDLLTLQKLIERDYTLPEVQTSQEVISYYAKRIAQDVKLPAQFAALAPKVREFLETRAFGERVDLDDPAIIKAISTNVAQYVAVQTFVKALRPLVVQELEPKLLNEGRKLSETPPFPYSRPTIQASKTIFNLVTCGNKFEQAFAKFLQDARDIVAFAKLPEQFGFAIEYTDASNNLRY
;
A
#
# COMPACT_ATOMS: atom_id res chain seq x y z
N MET A 1 -9.77 18.11 -3.75
CA MET A 1 -9.14 19.22 -4.50
C MET A 1 -7.87 18.72 -5.19
N PHE A 2 -7.92 17.57 -5.89
CA PHE A 2 -6.76 16.92 -6.52
C PHE A 2 -7.18 16.21 -7.83
N ARG A 3 -7.91 16.90 -8.72
CA ARG A 3 -8.27 16.37 -10.05
C ARG A 3 -7.37 16.91 -11.18
N ASP A 4 -6.46 17.84 -10.87
CA ASP A 4 -5.63 18.55 -11.86
C ASP A 4 -4.12 18.28 -11.74
N LEU A 5 -3.71 17.28 -10.97
CA LEU A 5 -2.32 16.81 -10.99
C LEU A 5 -2.25 15.65 -11.98
N ALA A 6 -1.91 15.95 -13.23
CA ALA A 6 -1.51 14.93 -14.19
C ALA A 6 -0.38 14.10 -13.55
N PRO A 7 -0.49 12.77 -13.54
CA PRO A 7 0.58 11.95 -13.00
C PRO A 7 1.89 12.18 -13.78
N ASP A 8 2.97 12.43 -13.05
CA ASP A 8 4.32 12.68 -13.60
C ASP A 8 5.03 11.38 -14.06
N TYR A 9 4.27 10.31 -14.24
CA TYR A 9 4.72 9.07 -14.86
C TYR A 9 4.21 9.02 -16.29
N ILE A 10 5.15 8.91 -17.24
CA ILE A 10 4.84 8.63 -18.64
C ILE A 10 4.40 7.17 -18.69
N GLU A 11 3.09 6.93 -18.69
CA GLU A 11 2.55 5.61 -19.00
C GLU A 11 2.97 5.24 -20.41
N ARG A 12 3.76 4.16 -20.52
CA ARG A 12 4.26 3.66 -21.78
C ARG A 12 3.53 2.38 -22.13
N VAL A 13 2.76 2.44 -23.21
CA VAL A 13 2.14 1.27 -23.82
C VAL A 13 2.88 1.00 -25.13
N ASP A 14 3.66 -0.08 -25.18
CA ASP A 14 4.30 -0.52 -26.41
C ASP A 14 3.31 -1.36 -27.21
N VAL A 15 2.90 -0.86 -28.38
CA VAL A 15 1.95 -1.52 -29.27
C VAL A 15 2.71 -2.31 -30.33
N ILE A 16 2.58 -3.64 -30.33
CA ILE A 16 3.20 -4.53 -31.31
C ILE A 16 2.10 -5.17 -32.15
N GLY A 17 2.09 -4.87 -33.45
CA GLY A 17 1.05 -5.33 -34.37
C GLY A 17 1.58 -5.66 -35.77
N ASN A 18 0.74 -6.33 -36.54
CA ASN A 18 0.97 -6.50 -37.98
C ASN A 18 0.66 -5.18 -38.73
N LYS A 19 0.98 -5.12 -40.03
CA LYS A 19 0.81 -3.90 -40.84
C LYS A 19 -0.63 -3.34 -40.79
N ALA A 20 -1.63 -4.20 -40.92
CA ALA A 20 -3.04 -3.79 -40.89
C ALA A 20 -3.44 -3.15 -39.55
N PHE A 21 -2.88 -3.63 -38.44
CA PHE A 21 -3.14 -3.05 -37.13
C PHE A 21 -2.40 -1.72 -36.92
N ILE A 22 -1.17 -1.59 -37.41
CA ILE A 22 -0.42 -0.32 -37.34
C ILE A 22 -1.10 0.76 -38.19
N GLU A 23 -1.60 0.43 -39.38
CA GLU A 23 -2.38 1.37 -40.21
C GLU A 23 -3.62 1.89 -39.48
N PHE A 24 -4.28 1.05 -38.67
CA PHE A 24 -5.39 1.46 -37.83
C PHE A 24 -4.95 2.42 -36.70
N VAL A 25 -3.81 2.14 -36.06
CA VAL A 25 -3.25 3.05 -35.03
C VAL A 25 -2.86 4.41 -35.64
N GLU A 26 -2.24 4.42 -36.82
CA GLU A 26 -1.90 5.66 -37.55
C GLU A 26 -3.14 6.47 -37.97
N GLN A 27 -4.28 5.81 -38.18
CA GLN A 27 -5.56 6.50 -38.40
C GLN A 27 -6.04 7.17 -37.11
N LEU A 28 -5.98 6.47 -35.98
CA LEU A 28 -6.35 7.04 -34.68
C LEU A 28 -5.47 8.23 -34.29
N GLU A 29 -4.16 8.16 -34.55
CA GLU A 29 -3.23 9.27 -34.34
C GLU A 29 -3.67 10.54 -35.08
N LYS A 30 -4.12 10.41 -36.33
CA LYS A 30 -4.62 11.53 -37.14
C LYS A 30 -5.97 12.05 -36.66
N GLU A 31 -6.85 11.16 -36.19
CA GLU A 31 -8.17 11.53 -35.69
C GLU A 31 -8.08 12.27 -34.35
N GLU A 32 -7.15 11.87 -33.47
CA GLU A 32 -6.94 12.47 -32.15
C GLU A 32 -5.89 13.58 -32.13
N ASP A 33 -5.25 13.88 -33.26
CA ASP A 33 -4.15 14.86 -33.39
C ASP A 33 -3.00 14.58 -32.40
N ILE A 34 -2.65 13.30 -32.26
CA ILE A 34 -1.56 12.80 -31.42
C ILE A 34 -0.50 12.12 -32.27
N ALA A 35 0.76 12.19 -31.83
CA ALA A 35 1.86 11.48 -32.47
C ALA A 35 2.57 10.58 -31.43
N LEU A 36 2.57 9.27 -31.67
CA LEU A 36 3.24 8.28 -30.84
C LEU A 36 4.67 8.05 -31.33
N ASP A 37 5.57 7.77 -30.39
CA ASP A 37 6.94 7.40 -30.72
C ASP A 37 6.99 6.04 -31.43
N THR A 38 7.72 5.96 -32.55
CA THR A 38 7.91 4.72 -33.31
C THR A 38 9.31 4.15 -33.09
N PHE A 39 9.43 2.83 -32.90
CA PHE A 39 10.71 2.12 -32.82
C PHE A 39 10.78 1.01 -33.89
N GLN A 40 11.64 1.17 -34.87
CA GLN A 40 11.86 0.21 -35.96
C GLN A 40 12.93 -0.81 -35.59
N VAL A 41 12.48 -2.02 -35.23
CA VAL A 41 13.36 -3.15 -34.93
C VAL A 41 14.33 -3.40 -36.10
N GLY A 42 15.64 -3.36 -35.82
CA GLY A 42 16.71 -3.61 -36.79
C GLY A 42 17.28 -2.37 -37.46
N LYS A 43 16.57 -1.24 -37.47
CA LYS A 43 17.11 0.07 -37.87
C LYS A 43 17.50 0.90 -36.65
N ASP A 44 16.61 0.97 -35.67
CA ASP A 44 16.85 1.67 -34.43
C ASP A 44 17.67 0.79 -33.49
N LYS A 45 18.71 1.38 -32.89
CA LYS A 45 19.60 0.69 -31.96
C LYS A 45 19.30 1.16 -30.55
N LEU A 46 18.85 0.24 -29.71
CA LEU A 46 18.75 0.49 -28.27
C LEU A 46 20.17 0.66 -27.71
N VAL A 47 20.50 1.86 -27.25
CA VAL A 47 21.76 2.13 -26.58
C VAL A 47 21.58 1.89 -25.10
N ILE A 48 22.08 0.76 -24.62
CA ILE A 48 22.16 0.46 -23.19
C ILE A 48 23.56 0.84 -22.73
N VAL A 49 23.64 1.82 -21.84
CA VAL A 49 24.89 2.21 -21.21
C VAL A 49 25.00 1.56 -19.84
N THR A 50 26.21 1.18 -19.44
CA THR A 50 26.47 0.76 -18.06
C THR A 50 26.74 2.00 -17.22
N ILE A 51 25.94 2.21 -16.19
CA ILE A 51 26.15 3.25 -15.19
C ILE A 51 27.00 2.65 -14.09
N ALA A 52 28.12 3.31 -13.78
CA ALA A 52 29.06 2.88 -12.77
C ALA A 52 29.73 4.10 -12.11
N PRO A 53 30.14 3.97 -10.84
CA PRO A 53 31.06 4.92 -10.22
C PRO A 53 32.32 5.10 -11.08
N ASP A 54 32.72 6.34 -11.33
CA ASP A 54 33.92 6.70 -12.07
C ASP A 54 35.08 6.92 -11.08
N PRO A 55 36.15 6.10 -11.12
CA PRO A 55 37.30 6.26 -10.23
C PRO A 55 38.01 7.62 -10.33
N ASN A 56 37.80 8.37 -11.42
CA ASN A 56 38.36 9.71 -11.60
C ASN A 56 37.54 10.81 -10.91
N LYS A 57 36.34 10.49 -10.40
CA LYS A 57 35.40 11.45 -9.78
C LYS A 57 35.18 11.16 -8.29
N MET A 58 36.14 10.51 -7.64
CA MET A 58 36.05 10.13 -6.22
C MET A 58 35.89 11.33 -5.27
N ASP A 59 36.30 12.53 -5.69
CA ASP A 59 36.09 13.78 -4.96
C ASP A 59 34.61 14.23 -4.97
N LYS A 60 33.74 13.58 -5.75
CA LYS A 60 32.29 13.79 -5.83
C LYS A 60 31.47 12.70 -5.14
N ASP A 61 32.13 11.84 -4.38
CA ASP A 61 31.46 10.74 -3.69
C ASP A 61 30.69 11.25 -2.47
N ILE A 62 29.42 10.88 -2.38
CA ILE A 62 28.52 11.29 -1.29
C ILE A 62 28.26 10.06 -0.43
N ALA A 63 28.49 10.20 0.88
CA ALA A 63 28.10 9.19 1.86
C ALA A 63 26.67 9.45 2.32
N LEU A 64 25.82 8.42 2.27
CA LEU A 64 24.48 8.48 2.85
C LEU A 64 24.49 7.77 4.21
N PRO A 65 24.31 8.50 5.32
CA PRO A 65 24.37 7.93 6.65
C PRO A 65 23.25 6.93 6.89
N THR A 66 23.54 5.91 7.71
CA THR A 66 22.49 4.99 8.17
C THR A 66 21.87 5.55 9.45
N LEU A 67 20.57 5.80 9.43
CA LEU A 67 19.81 6.24 10.58
C LEU A 67 19.05 5.07 11.22
N SER A 68 18.74 5.18 12.50
CA SER A 68 17.74 4.30 13.11
C SER A 68 16.35 4.61 12.55
N PRO A 69 15.43 3.63 12.50
CA PRO A 69 14.07 3.86 12.04
C PRO A 69 13.40 5.00 12.82
N ILE A 70 12.72 5.89 12.10
CA ILE A 70 11.88 6.95 12.72
C ILE A 70 10.50 6.45 13.10
N LEU A 71 10.06 5.35 12.49
CA LEU A 71 8.76 4.74 12.72
C LEU A 71 8.94 3.25 12.97
N VAL A 72 8.39 2.77 14.08
CA VAL A 72 8.38 1.34 14.39
C VAL A 72 6.98 0.87 14.71
N ARG A 73 6.70 -0.37 14.36
CA ARG A 73 5.48 -1.03 14.79
C ARG A 73 5.63 -1.52 16.23
N LYS A 74 4.68 -1.16 17.09
CA LYS A 74 4.61 -1.74 18.44
C LYS A 74 4.40 -3.25 18.36
N LYS A 75 5.07 -3.99 19.25
CA LYS A 75 4.93 -5.46 19.37
C LYS A 75 3.64 -5.87 20.08
N THR A 76 3.12 -4.99 20.93
CA THR A 76 1.90 -5.19 21.70
C THR A 76 1.15 -3.88 21.86
N LEU A 77 -0.18 -3.97 22.02
CA LEU A 77 -1.07 -2.85 22.35
C LEU A 77 -1.88 -3.15 23.61
N ALA A 78 -1.46 -4.10 24.44
CA ALA A 78 -2.28 -4.60 25.55
C ALA A 78 -2.69 -3.47 26.51
N GLU A 79 -1.77 -2.55 26.82
CA GLU A 79 -2.02 -1.41 27.71
C GLU A 79 -2.95 -0.39 27.04
N GLU A 80 -2.72 -0.07 25.77
CA GLU A 80 -3.54 0.85 24.99
C GLU A 80 -4.96 0.31 24.80
N ILE A 81 -5.10 -0.99 24.54
CA ILE A 81 -6.39 -1.68 24.42
C ILE A 81 -7.12 -1.65 25.76
N ALA A 82 -6.42 -1.91 26.88
CA ALA A 82 -7.02 -1.86 28.21
C ALA A 82 -7.52 -0.44 28.55
N ALA A 83 -6.75 0.58 28.15
CA ALA A 83 -7.08 1.99 28.33
C ALA A 83 -8.11 2.53 27.34
N LEU A 84 -8.56 1.76 26.34
CA LEU A 84 -9.59 2.21 25.41
C LEU A 84 -10.89 2.56 26.16
N ASP A 85 -11.32 3.80 26.00
CA ASP A 85 -12.64 4.25 26.39
C ASP A 85 -13.66 3.87 25.31
N ILE A 86 -14.49 2.89 25.65
CA ILE A 86 -15.55 2.37 24.77
C ILE A 86 -16.66 3.40 24.56
N PHE A 87 -16.93 4.27 25.53
CA PHE A 87 -18.01 5.25 25.45
C PHE A 87 -17.64 6.42 24.54
N ALA A 88 -16.36 6.80 24.51
CA ALA A 88 -15.83 7.81 23.59
C ALA A 88 -15.86 7.37 22.12
N MET A 89 -16.05 6.08 21.82
CA MET A 89 -16.10 5.59 20.45
C MET A 89 -17.39 6.06 19.74
N SER A 90 -17.22 6.69 18.58
CA SER A 90 -18.32 7.06 17.70
C SER A 90 -18.79 5.84 16.90
N CYS A 91 -19.93 5.27 17.27
CA CYS A 91 -20.58 4.18 16.56
C CYS A 91 -22.07 4.47 16.34
N PRO A 92 -22.60 4.35 15.10
CA PRO A 92 -24.04 4.32 14.88
C PRO A 92 -24.65 3.09 15.57
N PRO A 93 -25.84 3.20 16.19
CA PRO A 93 -26.45 2.08 16.90
C PRO A 93 -26.80 0.96 15.92
N PHE A 94 -26.65 -0.28 16.38
CA PHE A 94 -26.94 -1.47 15.59
C PHE A 94 -28.45 -1.62 15.35
N PRO A 95 -28.87 -2.01 14.14
CA PRO A 95 -30.27 -2.35 13.89
C PRO A 95 -30.65 -3.61 14.67
N ARG A 96 -31.77 -3.55 15.40
CA ARG A 96 -32.30 -4.70 16.16
C ARG A 96 -33.05 -5.73 15.33
N LYS A 97 -33.47 -5.37 14.12
CA LYS A 97 -34.22 -6.26 13.22
C LYS A 97 -33.34 -6.69 12.05
N ALA A 98 -33.06 -7.98 12.00
CA ALA A 98 -32.51 -8.65 10.83
C ALA A 98 -33.67 -9.27 10.05
N GLU A 99 -34.35 -8.48 9.22
CA GLU A 99 -35.17 -9.03 8.15
C GLU A 99 -34.33 -9.04 6.88
N ASP A 100 -33.50 -10.06 6.74
CA ASP A 100 -32.94 -10.39 5.44
C ASP A 100 -32.96 -11.90 5.23
N ALA A 101 -33.94 -12.37 4.44
CA ALA A 101 -34.09 -13.77 4.08
C ALA A 101 -32.91 -14.25 3.20
N ALA A 102 -32.16 -13.33 2.58
CA ALA A 102 -31.04 -13.63 1.71
C ALA A 102 -29.76 -14.09 2.43
N ALA A 103 -29.68 -13.97 3.77
CA ALA A 103 -28.48 -14.29 4.55
C ALA A 103 -28.41 -15.76 5.05
N LYS A 104 -29.46 -16.57 4.85
CA LYS A 104 -29.56 -17.91 5.46
C LYS A 104 -29.12 -19.06 4.55
N THR A 105 -29.13 -18.85 3.25
CA THR A 105 -28.77 -19.88 2.26
C THR A 105 -28.00 -19.21 1.13
N PHE A 106 -26.79 -19.70 0.87
CA PHE A 106 -26.09 -19.35 -0.36
C PHE A 106 -25.93 -20.59 -1.22
N ARG A 107 -26.27 -20.46 -2.50
CA ARG A 107 -26.18 -21.54 -3.48
C ARG A 107 -24.76 -21.53 -4.04
N TYR A 108 -24.01 -22.59 -3.77
CA TYR A 108 -22.69 -22.74 -4.36
C TYR A 108 -22.81 -23.49 -5.69
N GLU A 109 -22.38 -22.82 -6.76
CA GLU A 109 -22.40 -23.37 -8.12
C GLU A 109 -20.98 -23.46 -8.65
N GLY A 110 -20.48 -24.68 -8.85
CA GLY A 110 -19.18 -24.94 -9.45
C GLY A 110 -19.33 -25.21 -10.93
N TYR A 111 -18.66 -24.40 -11.76
CA TYR A 111 -18.67 -24.54 -13.22
C TYR A 111 -17.33 -25.08 -13.72
N ASP A 112 -17.38 -25.94 -14.75
CA ASP A 112 -16.23 -26.28 -15.57
C ASP A 112 -15.80 -25.06 -16.39
N LEU A 113 -14.55 -24.65 -16.29
CA LEU A 113 -14.07 -23.37 -16.85
C LEU A 113 -14.06 -23.35 -18.39
N LEU A 114 -13.97 -24.51 -19.04
CA LEU A 114 -13.84 -24.63 -20.50
C LEU A 114 -15.18 -24.89 -21.18
N THR A 115 -16.00 -25.76 -20.58
CA THR A 115 -17.30 -26.15 -21.13
C THR A 115 -18.46 -25.33 -20.57
N LEU A 116 -18.22 -24.51 -19.54
CA LEU A 116 -19.22 -23.72 -18.81
C LEU A 116 -20.38 -24.58 -18.26
N GLN A 117 -20.17 -25.89 -18.11
CA GLN A 117 -21.17 -26.79 -17.54
C GLN A 117 -21.15 -26.74 -16.02
N LYS A 118 -22.34 -26.73 -15.42
CA LYS A 118 -22.51 -26.78 -13.96
C LYS A 118 -22.16 -28.18 -13.46
N LEU A 119 -21.05 -28.32 -12.76
CA LEU A 119 -20.55 -29.59 -12.23
C LEU A 119 -21.04 -29.88 -10.81
N ILE A 120 -21.22 -28.83 -10.00
CA ILE A 120 -21.56 -28.98 -8.58
C ILE A 120 -22.63 -27.97 -8.22
N GLU A 121 -23.67 -28.45 -7.54
CA GLU A 121 -24.69 -27.63 -6.91
C GLU A 121 -24.90 -28.12 -5.48
N ARG A 122 -24.69 -27.23 -4.50
CA ARG A 122 -24.93 -27.52 -3.09
C ARG A 122 -25.55 -26.34 -2.38
N ASP A 123 -26.58 -26.64 -1.60
CA ASP A 123 -27.16 -25.71 -0.65
C ASP A 123 -26.45 -25.88 0.69
N TYR A 124 -25.74 -24.85 1.12
CA TYR A 124 -25.11 -24.80 2.44
C TYR A 124 -26.00 -24.00 3.38
N THR A 125 -26.46 -24.64 4.45
CA THR A 125 -27.05 -23.96 5.60
C THR A 125 -25.93 -23.57 6.56
N LEU A 126 -25.73 -22.27 6.74
CA LEU A 126 -24.78 -21.78 7.74
C LEU A 126 -25.32 -22.17 9.13
N PRO A 127 -24.51 -22.83 9.99
CA PRO A 127 -24.93 -23.08 11.35
C PRO A 127 -25.18 -21.73 12.04
N GLU A 128 -26.34 -21.60 12.70
CA GLU A 128 -26.64 -20.38 13.44
C GLU A 128 -25.65 -20.23 14.60
N VAL A 129 -25.14 -19.01 14.78
CA VAL A 129 -24.30 -18.65 15.91
C VAL A 129 -25.04 -18.99 17.20
N GLN A 130 -24.40 -19.77 18.07
CA GLN A 130 -25.07 -20.32 19.25
C GLN A 130 -24.87 -19.43 20.48
N THR A 131 -23.75 -18.71 20.54
CA THR A 131 -23.34 -17.97 21.73
C THR A 131 -22.75 -16.60 21.39
N SER A 132 -22.92 -15.63 22.30
CA SER A 132 -22.31 -14.30 22.15
C SER A 132 -20.78 -14.37 22.16
N GLN A 133 -20.21 -15.36 22.86
CA GLN A 133 -18.78 -15.62 22.97
C GLN A 133 -18.17 -15.97 21.60
N GLU A 134 -18.90 -16.66 20.72
CA GLU A 134 -18.45 -16.94 19.34
C GLU A 134 -18.29 -15.64 18.55
N VAL A 135 -19.28 -14.75 18.63
CA VAL A 135 -19.24 -13.45 17.94
C VAL A 135 -18.12 -12.57 18.49
N ILE A 136 -18.02 -12.46 19.81
CA ILE A 136 -16.94 -11.69 20.48
C ILE A 136 -15.58 -12.23 20.06
N SER A 137 -15.41 -13.55 20.07
CA SER A 137 -14.15 -14.20 19.69
C SER A 137 -13.81 -13.91 18.22
N TYR A 138 -14.79 -14.01 17.33
CA TYR A 138 -14.61 -13.72 15.92
C TYR A 138 -14.25 -12.25 15.68
N TYR A 139 -14.95 -11.31 16.31
CA TYR A 139 -14.66 -9.87 16.20
C TYR A 139 -13.28 -9.54 16.72
N ALA A 140 -12.91 -10.02 17.92
CA ALA A 140 -11.59 -9.79 18.50
C ALA A 140 -10.46 -10.31 17.60
N LYS A 141 -10.62 -11.51 17.02
CA LYS A 141 -9.66 -12.07 16.04
C LYS A 141 -9.59 -11.22 14.78
N ARG A 142 -10.73 -10.79 14.25
CA ARG A 142 -10.79 -9.99 13.02
C ARG A 142 -10.15 -8.62 13.21
N ILE A 143 -10.45 -7.94 14.31
CA ILE A 143 -9.82 -6.68 14.70
C ILE A 143 -8.31 -6.86 14.81
N ALA A 144 -7.85 -7.90 15.54
CA ALA A 144 -6.43 -8.20 15.72
C ALA A 144 -5.70 -8.43 14.38
N GLN A 145 -6.35 -9.12 13.44
CA GLN A 145 -5.82 -9.33 12.08
C GLN A 145 -5.75 -8.03 11.28
N ASP A 146 -6.80 -7.21 11.31
CA ASP A 146 -6.87 -5.96 10.53
C ASP A 146 -5.89 -4.89 11.04
N VAL A 147 -5.58 -4.89 12.34
CA VAL A 147 -4.50 -4.08 12.93
C VAL A 147 -3.13 -4.76 12.87
N LYS A 148 -3.03 -5.94 12.22
CA LYS A 148 -1.89 -6.87 12.11
C LYS A 148 -1.10 -7.08 13.42
N LEU A 149 -1.83 -7.27 14.52
CA LEU A 149 -1.32 -7.66 15.84
C LEU A 149 -2.14 -8.85 16.39
N PRO A 150 -1.96 -10.07 15.85
CA PRO A 150 -2.82 -11.22 16.14
C PRO A 150 -2.76 -11.70 17.60
N ALA A 151 -1.68 -11.39 18.32
CA ALA A 151 -1.48 -11.82 19.71
C ALA A 151 -2.28 -11.02 20.76
N GLN A 152 -3.19 -10.12 20.34
CA GLN A 152 -3.91 -9.20 21.23
C GLN A 152 -5.31 -9.67 21.64
N PHE A 153 -5.66 -10.93 21.36
CA PHE A 153 -6.99 -11.47 21.62
C PHE A 153 -7.45 -11.28 23.08
N ALA A 154 -6.58 -11.58 24.04
CA ALA A 154 -6.91 -11.53 25.47
C ALA A 154 -7.26 -10.11 25.95
N ALA A 155 -6.64 -9.08 25.35
CA ALA A 155 -6.95 -7.68 25.64
C ALA A 155 -8.20 -7.19 24.89
N LEU A 156 -8.39 -7.65 23.64
CA LEU A 156 -9.51 -7.21 22.79
C LEU A 156 -10.86 -7.80 23.19
N ALA A 157 -10.91 -9.09 23.51
CA ALA A 157 -12.19 -9.78 23.76
C ALA A 157 -13.03 -9.14 24.88
N PRO A 158 -12.47 -8.75 26.04
CA PRO A 158 -13.21 -8.02 27.07
C PRO A 158 -13.75 -6.67 26.59
N LYS A 159 -12.96 -5.92 25.80
CA LYS A 159 -13.37 -4.61 25.25
C LYS A 159 -14.45 -4.72 24.19
N VAL A 160 -14.37 -5.74 23.34
CA VAL A 160 -15.44 -6.05 22.37
C VAL A 160 -16.73 -6.42 23.10
N ARG A 161 -16.65 -7.22 24.17
CA ARG A 161 -17.81 -7.56 24.99
C ARG A 161 -18.45 -6.32 25.61
N GLU A 162 -17.64 -5.47 26.25
CA GLU A 162 -18.08 -4.20 26.85
C GLU A 162 -18.77 -3.30 25.82
N PHE A 163 -18.19 -3.19 24.62
CA PHE A 163 -18.76 -2.43 23.51
C PHE A 163 -20.13 -2.96 23.07
N LEU A 164 -20.25 -4.27 22.89
CA LEU A 164 -21.52 -4.89 22.48
C LEU A 164 -22.60 -4.75 23.56
N GLU A 165 -22.22 -4.85 24.83
CA GLU A 165 -23.16 -4.77 25.96
C GLU A 165 -23.66 -3.34 26.18
N THR A 166 -22.81 -2.32 26.04
CA THR A 166 -23.11 -0.96 26.52
C THR A 166 -23.26 0.09 25.44
N ARG A 167 -22.57 -0.05 24.30
CA ARG A 167 -22.44 1.03 23.31
C ARG A 167 -23.07 0.70 21.96
N ALA A 168 -23.00 -0.56 21.53
CA ALA A 168 -23.39 -0.99 20.19
C ALA A 168 -24.87 -0.71 19.87
N PHE A 169 -25.77 -0.80 20.85
CA PHE A 169 -27.22 -0.58 20.66
C PHE A 169 -27.70 0.79 21.16
N GLY A 170 -26.81 1.63 21.71
CA GLY A 170 -27.17 2.90 22.35
C GLY A 170 -27.80 2.77 23.74
N GLU A 171 -28.01 1.55 24.22
CA GLU A 171 -28.42 1.22 25.58
C GLU A 171 -27.76 -0.07 26.03
N ARG A 172 -27.85 -0.38 27.32
CA ARG A 172 -27.31 -1.63 27.86
C ARG A 172 -28.21 -2.80 27.45
N VAL A 173 -27.61 -3.85 26.89
CA VAL A 173 -28.32 -5.06 26.42
C VAL A 173 -27.78 -6.31 27.09
N ASP A 174 -28.60 -7.34 27.18
CA ASP A 174 -28.16 -8.68 27.56
C ASP A 174 -27.64 -9.42 26.32
N LEU A 175 -26.39 -9.88 26.36
CA LEU A 175 -25.76 -10.59 25.24
C LEU A 175 -26.22 -12.04 25.13
N ASP A 176 -26.88 -12.58 26.16
CA ASP A 176 -27.41 -13.95 26.15
C ASP A 176 -28.85 -14.02 25.60
N ASP A 177 -29.48 -12.87 25.29
CA ASP A 177 -30.76 -12.80 24.59
C ASP A 177 -30.61 -13.28 23.12
N PRO A 178 -31.38 -14.30 22.69
CA PRO A 178 -31.37 -14.78 21.30
C PRO A 178 -31.57 -13.69 20.25
N ALA A 179 -32.37 -12.65 20.53
CA ALA A 179 -32.58 -11.54 19.60
C ALA A 179 -31.31 -10.70 19.44
N ILE A 180 -30.56 -10.48 20.51
CA ILE A 180 -29.30 -9.74 20.51
C ILE A 180 -28.20 -10.55 19.82
N ILE A 181 -28.09 -11.85 20.12
CA ILE A 181 -27.15 -12.77 19.44
C ILE A 181 -27.35 -12.69 17.92
N LYS A 182 -28.60 -12.69 17.47
CA LYS A 182 -28.92 -12.57 16.05
C LYS A 182 -28.54 -11.21 15.46
N ALA A 183 -28.79 -10.12 16.19
CA ALA A 183 -28.45 -8.77 15.74
C ALA A 183 -26.93 -8.55 15.61
N ILE A 184 -26.14 -9.03 16.58
CA ILE A 184 -24.67 -8.96 16.51
C ILE A 184 -24.06 -9.95 15.51
N SER A 185 -24.79 -10.96 15.07
CA SER A 185 -24.31 -11.91 14.05
C SER A 185 -24.43 -11.37 12.61
N THR A 186 -24.99 -10.17 12.43
CA THR A 186 -25.15 -9.59 11.08
C THR A 186 -23.84 -9.07 10.50
N ASN A 187 -23.70 -9.12 9.17
CA ASN A 187 -22.55 -8.55 8.47
C ASN A 187 -22.39 -7.04 8.73
N VAL A 188 -23.51 -6.33 8.91
CA VAL A 188 -23.50 -4.90 9.22
C VAL A 188 -22.93 -4.66 10.62
N ALA A 189 -23.39 -5.40 11.64
CA ALA A 189 -22.86 -5.32 13.00
C ALA A 189 -21.35 -5.64 13.02
N GLN A 190 -20.94 -6.69 12.29
CA GLN A 190 -19.54 -7.07 12.17
C GLN A 190 -18.71 -5.94 11.58
N TYR A 191 -19.14 -5.43 10.42
CA TYR A 191 -18.41 -4.37 9.72
C TYR A 191 -18.25 -3.14 10.62
N VAL A 192 -19.34 -2.70 11.25
CA VAL A 192 -19.32 -1.50 12.11
C VAL A 192 -18.44 -1.72 13.35
N ALA A 193 -18.57 -2.85 14.05
CA ALA A 193 -17.73 -3.16 15.21
C ALA A 193 -16.26 -3.20 14.83
N VAL A 194 -15.89 -3.99 13.82
CA VAL A 194 -14.49 -4.13 13.39
C VAL A 194 -13.92 -2.78 12.97
N GLN A 195 -14.64 -2.01 12.14
CA GLN A 195 -14.17 -0.70 11.70
C GLN A 195 -14.00 0.30 12.85
N THR A 196 -14.88 0.28 13.85
CA THR A 196 -14.80 1.18 15.01
C THR A 196 -13.51 0.93 15.79
N PHE A 197 -13.22 -0.33 16.13
CA PHE A 197 -11.99 -0.69 16.83
C PHE A 197 -10.73 -0.47 15.98
N VAL A 198 -10.77 -0.84 14.70
CA VAL A 198 -9.63 -0.67 13.80
C VAL A 198 -9.26 0.81 13.66
N LYS A 199 -10.24 1.71 13.55
CA LYS A 199 -10.00 3.17 13.50
C LYS A 199 -9.38 3.70 14.80
N ALA A 200 -9.84 3.22 15.95
CA ALA A 200 -9.29 3.62 17.25
C ALA A 200 -7.86 3.11 17.48
N LEU A 201 -7.57 1.88 17.04
CA LEU A 201 -6.31 1.21 17.32
C LEU A 201 -5.20 1.49 16.31
N ARG A 202 -5.52 1.69 15.02
CA ARG A 202 -4.51 1.89 13.97
C ARG A 202 -3.50 3.01 14.24
N PRO A 203 -3.90 4.20 14.72
CA PRO A 203 -2.95 5.26 15.06
C PRO A 203 -1.99 4.86 16.19
N LEU A 204 -2.39 3.94 17.06
CA LEU A 204 -1.59 3.51 18.21
C LEU A 204 -0.57 2.42 17.85
N VAL A 205 -0.75 1.75 16.71
CA VAL A 205 0.12 0.64 16.24
C VAL A 205 1.52 1.12 15.89
N VAL A 206 1.65 2.34 15.35
CA VAL A 206 2.91 2.91 14.92
C VAL A 206 3.39 3.87 16.00
N GLN A 207 4.68 3.77 16.34
CA GLN A 207 5.35 4.65 17.27
C GLN A 207 6.43 5.44 16.53
N GLU A 208 6.43 6.75 16.76
CA GLU A 208 7.51 7.65 16.34
C GLU A 208 8.70 7.51 17.30
N LEU A 209 9.90 7.45 16.73
CA LEU A 209 11.18 7.40 17.43
C LEU A 209 12.05 8.57 17.00
N GLU A 210 12.88 9.06 17.92
CA GLU A 210 13.92 10.01 17.55
C GLU A 210 15.04 9.29 16.78
N PRO A 211 15.35 9.71 15.54
CA PRO A 211 16.39 9.07 14.73
C PRO A 211 17.76 9.28 15.35
N LYS A 212 18.53 8.21 15.40
CA LYS A 212 19.94 8.20 15.83
C LYS A 212 20.82 7.82 14.66
N LEU A 213 21.95 8.51 14.52
CA LEU A 213 22.98 8.14 13.57
C LEU A 213 23.60 6.81 14.00
N LEU A 214 23.43 5.76 13.20
CA LEU A 214 23.99 4.43 13.50
C LEU A 214 25.43 4.32 13.02
N ASN A 215 25.71 4.82 11.81
CA ASN A 215 27.05 4.85 11.22
C ASN A 215 27.12 5.89 10.08
N GLU A 216 28.34 6.19 9.63
CA GLU A 216 28.63 7.10 8.50
C GLU A 216 27.95 6.68 7.19
N GLY A 217 27.51 5.41 7.12
CA GLY A 217 26.67 4.89 6.06
C GLY A 217 27.44 4.40 4.85
N ARG A 218 26.73 4.31 3.73
CA ARG A 218 27.22 3.72 2.49
C ARG A 218 27.56 4.82 1.50
N LYS A 219 28.72 4.72 0.85
CA LYS A 219 29.10 5.65 -0.22
C LYS A 219 28.41 5.30 -1.53
N LEU A 220 28.10 6.31 -2.34
CA LEU A 220 27.53 6.08 -3.67
C LEU A 220 28.48 5.29 -4.59
N SER A 221 29.79 5.41 -4.39
CA SER A 221 30.79 4.59 -5.07
C SER A 221 30.70 3.09 -4.81
N GLU A 222 29.98 2.65 -3.77
CA GLU A 222 29.71 1.25 -3.48
C GLU A 222 28.51 0.70 -4.28
N THR A 223 27.87 1.52 -5.12
CA THR A 223 26.78 1.07 -5.98
C THR A 223 27.33 0.15 -7.08
N PRO A 224 26.83 -1.08 -7.23
CA PRO A 224 27.27 -1.98 -8.29
C PRO A 224 26.91 -1.39 -9.68
N PRO A 225 27.73 -1.62 -10.72
CA PRO A 225 27.40 -1.20 -12.07
C PRO A 225 26.08 -1.79 -12.56
N PHE A 226 25.27 -0.99 -13.26
CA PHE A 226 23.96 -1.42 -13.75
C PHE A 226 23.64 -0.90 -15.16
N PRO A 227 22.87 -1.66 -15.95
CA PRO A 227 22.46 -1.23 -17.28
C PRO A 227 21.38 -0.15 -17.20
N TYR A 228 21.45 0.85 -18.09
CA TYR A 228 20.44 1.90 -18.23
C TYR A 228 20.17 2.20 -19.71
N SER A 229 18.90 2.18 -20.09
CA SER A 229 18.43 2.39 -21.48
C SER A 229 17.69 3.72 -21.69
N ARG A 230 17.49 4.48 -20.60
CA ARG A 230 16.80 5.78 -20.60
C ARG A 230 17.80 6.92 -20.81
N PRO A 231 17.33 8.16 -21.06
CA PRO A 231 18.22 9.30 -21.27
C PRO A 231 19.26 9.46 -20.17
N THR A 232 20.46 9.87 -20.56
CA THR A 232 21.56 10.15 -19.65
C THR A 232 22.20 11.48 -19.98
N ILE A 233 22.90 12.06 -19.01
CA ILE A 233 23.74 13.23 -19.23
C ILE A 233 25.16 12.99 -18.75
N GLN A 234 26.11 13.57 -19.47
CA GLN A 234 27.47 13.74 -19.00
C GLN A 234 27.49 14.87 -17.96
N ALA A 235 28.03 14.59 -16.77
CA ALA A 235 28.20 15.58 -15.71
C ALA A 235 29.50 15.30 -14.95
N SER A 236 30.17 16.38 -14.52
CA SER A 236 31.43 16.31 -13.80
C SER A 236 31.26 16.39 -12.28
N LYS A 237 30.06 16.74 -11.80
CA LYS A 237 29.74 16.89 -10.37
C LYS A 237 29.05 15.67 -9.76
N THR A 238 29.13 14.51 -10.41
CA THR A 238 28.58 13.24 -9.90
C THR A 238 29.69 12.21 -9.81
N ILE A 239 29.58 11.27 -8.87
CA ILE A 239 30.48 10.12 -8.78
C ILE A 239 30.31 9.15 -9.96
N PHE A 240 29.15 9.15 -10.62
CA PHE A 240 28.89 8.22 -11.72
C PHE A 240 29.50 8.69 -13.04
N ASN A 241 29.77 7.75 -13.94
CA ASN A 241 30.20 8.05 -15.31
C ASN A 241 29.15 8.90 -16.07
N LEU A 242 27.86 8.66 -15.80
CA LEU A 242 26.71 9.34 -16.38
C LEU A 242 25.63 9.57 -15.31
N VAL A 243 24.86 10.66 -15.42
CA VAL A 243 23.64 10.85 -14.64
C VAL A 243 22.48 10.20 -15.37
N THR A 244 21.75 9.34 -14.68
CA THR A 244 20.53 8.71 -15.19
C THR A 244 19.35 9.67 -15.12
N CYS A 245 18.55 9.74 -16.19
CA CYS A 245 17.37 10.61 -16.25
C CYS A 245 16.15 9.80 -16.69
N GLY A 246 15.07 9.87 -15.91
CA GLY A 246 13.80 9.20 -16.18
C GLY A 246 12.99 9.86 -17.29
N ASN A 247 13.10 11.19 -17.44
CA ASN A 247 12.34 12.00 -18.38
C ASN A 247 13.13 13.29 -18.76
N LYS A 248 12.55 14.13 -19.63
CA LYS A 248 13.17 15.40 -20.07
C LYS A 248 13.32 16.42 -18.92
N PHE A 249 12.41 16.40 -17.95
CA PHE A 249 12.48 17.30 -16.80
C PHE A 249 13.70 16.98 -15.92
N GLU A 250 13.91 15.70 -15.58
CA GLU A 250 15.09 15.27 -14.84
C GLU A 250 16.39 15.58 -15.60
N GLN A 251 16.37 15.48 -16.93
CA GLN A 251 17.51 15.85 -17.76
C GLN A 251 17.85 17.35 -17.63
N ALA A 252 16.82 18.21 -17.71
CA ALA A 252 16.97 19.65 -17.52
C ALA A 252 17.41 19.99 -16.09
N PHE A 253 16.88 19.29 -15.09
CA PHE A 253 17.25 19.48 -13.69
C PHE A 253 18.69 19.05 -13.43
N ALA A 254 19.14 17.90 -13.94
CA ALA A 254 20.52 17.47 -13.81
C ALA A 254 21.51 18.44 -14.50
N LYS A 255 21.11 19.05 -15.63
CA LYS A 255 21.89 20.12 -16.27
C LYS A 255 21.94 21.38 -15.41
N PHE A 256 20.82 21.78 -14.81
CA PHE A 256 20.78 22.87 -13.85
C PHE A 256 21.75 22.63 -12.68
N LEU A 257 21.75 21.43 -12.09
CA LEU A 257 22.69 21.09 -10.99
C LEU A 257 24.15 21.12 -11.43
N GLN A 258 24.44 20.71 -12.67
CA GLN A 258 25.78 20.79 -13.26
C GLN A 258 26.24 22.25 -13.42
N ASP A 259 25.37 23.15 -13.87
CA ASP A 259 25.69 24.55 -14.14
C ASP A 259 25.72 25.44 -12.88
N ALA A 260 25.04 25.01 -11.80
CA ALA A 260 24.94 25.74 -10.54
C ALA A 260 26.28 25.84 -9.79
N ARG A 261 26.80 27.06 -9.58
CA ARG A 261 28.16 27.29 -9.02
C ARG A 261 28.30 26.87 -7.54
N ASP A 262 27.21 26.90 -6.80
CA ASP A 262 27.09 26.55 -5.38
C ASP A 262 26.96 25.05 -5.13
N ILE A 263 26.81 24.24 -6.17
CA ILE A 263 26.74 22.78 -6.06
C ILE A 263 28.12 22.18 -6.31
N VAL A 264 28.66 21.52 -5.27
CA VAL A 264 29.95 20.81 -5.31
C VAL A 264 29.81 19.42 -5.93
N ALA A 265 28.78 18.69 -5.51
CA ALA A 265 28.47 17.34 -5.99
C ALA A 265 26.96 17.07 -5.93
N PHE A 266 26.47 16.21 -6.83
CA PHE A 266 25.10 15.70 -6.84
C PHE A 266 25.06 14.30 -7.45
N ALA A 267 24.04 13.52 -7.12
CA ALA A 267 23.77 12.25 -7.79
C ALA A 267 22.28 11.94 -7.76
N LYS A 268 21.77 11.32 -8.82
CA LYS A 268 20.48 10.62 -8.75
C LYS A 268 20.70 9.30 -8.04
N LEU A 269 19.94 9.04 -6.97
CA LEU A 269 20.04 7.79 -6.22
C LEU A 269 19.52 6.62 -7.07
N PRO A 270 20.37 5.62 -7.38
CA PRO A 270 19.92 4.43 -8.07
C PRO A 270 19.05 3.57 -7.14
N GLU A 271 18.00 2.94 -7.66
CA GLU A 271 17.15 2.04 -6.88
C GLU A 271 17.95 0.92 -6.19
N GLN A 272 19.00 0.42 -6.85
CA GLN A 272 19.90 -0.62 -6.33
C GLN A 272 20.76 -0.16 -5.14
N PHE A 273 20.85 1.15 -4.91
CA PHE A 273 21.49 1.67 -3.70
C PHE A 273 20.66 1.32 -2.45
N GLY A 274 19.33 1.14 -2.60
CA GLY A 274 18.45 0.67 -1.55
C GLY A 274 18.11 1.73 -0.50
N PHE A 275 18.15 3.01 -0.87
CA PHE A 275 17.71 4.09 0.00
C PHE A 275 16.18 4.14 0.04
N ALA A 276 15.63 4.11 1.25
CA ALA A 276 14.21 4.14 1.54
C ALA A 276 13.98 4.99 2.79
N ILE A 277 12.80 5.60 2.91
CA ILE A 277 12.43 6.42 4.07
C ILE A 277 11.13 5.85 4.63
N GLU A 278 11.10 5.58 5.93
CA GLU A 278 9.87 5.10 6.54
C GLU A 278 8.77 6.17 6.53
N TYR A 279 7.56 5.80 6.13
CA TYR A 279 6.38 6.66 6.22
C TYR A 279 5.11 5.86 6.50
N THR A 280 4.02 6.55 6.83
CA THR A 280 2.69 5.94 6.97
C THR A 280 1.81 6.26 5.77
N ASP A 281 1.11 5.26 5.23
CA ASP A 281 0.06 5.52 4.24
C ASP A 281 -1.19 6.14 4.89
N ALA A 282 -2.17 6.57 4.09
CA ALA A 282 -3.44 7.14 4.58
C ALA A 282 -4.23 6.20 5.53
N SER A 283 -3.84 4.93 5.58
CA SER A 283 -4.41 3.89 6.43
C SER A 283 -3.56 3.61 7.69
N ASN A 284 -2.54 4.43 7.98
CA ASN A 284 -1.55 4.26 9.03
C ASN A 284 -0.76 2.95 8.95
N ASN A 285 -0.59 2.36 7.76
CA ASN A 285 0.35 1.27 7.60
C ASN A 285 1.76 1.82 7.39
N LEU A 286 2.75 1.21 8.04
CA LEU A 286 4.16 1.48 7.82
C LEU A 286 4.60 1.03 6.41
N ARG A 287 5.26 1.94 5.69
CA ARG A 287 5.83 1.80 4.34
C ARG A 287 7.30 2.26 4.35
N TYR A 288 8.00 1.95 3.27
CA TYR A 288 9.42 2.25 3.03
C TYR A 288 9.58 2.74 1.59
#